data_AF-A0A5C6EQ32-F1
#
_entry.id   AF-A0A5C6EQ32-F1
#
_cell.length_a   1.000
_cell.length_b   1.000
_cell.length_c   1.000
_cell.angle_alpha   90.00
_cell.angle_beta   90.00
_cell.angle_gamma   90.00
#
_symmetry.space_group_name_H-M   'P 1'
#
loop_
_entity.id
_entity.type
_entity.pdbx_description
1 polymer ?
#
loop_
_entity_poly.entity_id
_entity_poly.type
_entity_poly.pdbx_seq_one_letter_code
_entity_poly.pdbx_strand_id
1 'polypeptide(L)'
;MSEILHRCMTKATTAEGDDVRRGLSWVLSRRGTLKVTTDALVCGDWHIPYSDISDAVLFSLRGAIFPGYVLRVRAGNQIYQFGLNPGKYWKGELPFDCERDSARIGYSWFSIAVRVLLVSYIAYRVWQWLT
;
A
#
# COMPACT_ATOMS: atom_id res chain seq x y z
N MET A 1 2.75 -27.20 8.57
CA MET A 1 2.35 -26.23 7.52
C MET A 1 1.43 -25.24 8.19
N SER A 2 1.81 -23.97 8.25
CA SER A 2 0.98 -22.93 8.85
C SER A 2 -0.27 -22.67 8.00
N GLU A 3 -1.41 -22.52 8.67
CA GLU A 3 -2.71 -22.34 8.04
C GLU A 3 -2.81 -20.93 7.44
N ILE A 4 -3.39 -20.81 6.25
CA ILE A 4 -3.55 -19.52 5.56
C ILE A 4 -4.86 -18.89 6.03
N LEU A 5 -4.76 -17.82 6.81
CA LEU A 5 -5.90 -17.04 7.30
C LEU A 5 -6.46 -16.09 6.25
N HIS A 6 -5.57 -15.49 5.44
CA HIS A 6 -5.97 -14.58 4.38
C HIS A 6 -4.98 -14.55 3.22
N ARG A 7 -5.48 -14.26 2.02
CA ARG A 7 -4.68 -14.10 0.81
C ARG A 7 -5.21 -12.92 -0.01
N CYS A 8 -4.33 -12.02 -0.40
CA CYS A 8 -4.68 -10.93 -1.31
C CYS A 8 -3.54 -10.54 -2.25
N MET A 9 -3.87 -9.86 -3.34
CA MET A 9 -2.86 -9.18 -4.15
C MET A 9 -2.39 -7.92 -3.42
N THR A 10 -1.08 -7.68 -3.47
CA THR A 10 -0.45 -6.54 -2.81
C THR A 10 0.64 -5.92 -3.67
N LYS A 11 0.88 -4.63 -3.46
CA LYS A 11 2.17 -4.01 -3.78
C LYS A 11 3.02 -4.02 -2.52
N ALA A 12 4.24 -4.51 -2.62
CA ALA A 12 5.14 -4.61 -1.48
C ALA A 12 6.44 -3.83 -1.77
N THR A 13 6.95 -3.14 -0.76
CA THR A 13 8.27 -2.49 -0.84
C THR A 13 8.98 -2.63 0.50
N THR A 14 10.30 -2.68 0.45
CA THR A 14 11.13 -2.33 1.60
C THR A 14 11.33 -0.83 1.56
N ALA A 15 11.15 -0.15 2.69
CA ALA A 15 11.36 1.29 2.78
C ALA A 15 12.65 1.58 3.56
N GLU A 16 13.43 2.56 3.10
CA GLU A 16 14.46 3.21 3.90
C GLU A 16 13.77 4.36 4.65
N GLY A 17 13.49 4.16 5.93
CA GLY A 17 12.90 5.18 6.80
C GLY A 17 11.47 4.88 7.26
N ASP A 18 11.03 5.69 8.23
CA ASP A 18 9.80 5.46 8.99
C ASP A 18 8.52 5.96 8.31
N ASP A 19 8.66 6.84 7.33
CA ASP A 19 7.52 7.58 6.79
C ASP A 19 6.74 6.73 5.76
N VAL A 20 5.45 6.50 6.04
CA VAL A 20 4.49 6.01 5.05
C VAL A 20 4.10 7.15 4.13
N ARG A 21 5.08 7.69 3.39
CA ARG A 21 4.85 8.79 2.45
C ARG A 21 5.09 8.38 1.02
N ARG A 22 4.42 9.14 0.14
CA ARG A 22 4.53 9.08 -1.32
C ARG A 22 6.02 9.03 -1.68
N GLY A 23 6.44 7.93 -2.28
CA GLY A 23 7.84 7.69 -2.62
C GLY A 23 7.97 6.96 -3.93
N LEU A 24 9.10 7.17 -4.61
CA LEU A 24 9.53 6.41 -5.78
C LEU A 24 9.58 4.90 -5.50
N SER A 25 9.77 4.52 -4.23
CA SER A 25 9.66 3.13 -3.73
C SER A 25 8.34 2.46 -4.12
N TRP A 26 7.22 3.18 -4.14
CA TRP A 26 5.92 2.65 -4.58
C TRP A 26 5.77 2.53 -6.11
N VAL A 27 6.58 3.27 -6.86
CA VAL A 27 6.67 3.13 -8.32
C VAL A 27 7.46 1.85 -8.65
N LEU A 28 8.55 1.61 -7.93
CA LEU A 28 9.40 0.42 -8.06
C LEU A 28 8.94 -0.78 -7.22
N SER A 29 7.83 -0.64 -6.49
CA SER A 29 7.31 -1.70 -5.62
C SER A 29 7.02 -2.97 -6.40
N ARG A 30 7.39 -4.12 -5.83
CA ARG A 30 7.05 -5.42 -6.40
C ARG A 30 5.56 -5.69 -6.22
N ARG A 31 4.97 -6.43 -7.15
CA ARG A 31 3.57 -6.88 -7.07
C ARG A 31 3.57 -8.37 -6.79
N GLY A 32 2.80 -8.80 -5.81
CA GLY A 32 2.75 -10.19 -5.41
C GLY A 32 1.47 -10.54 -4.68
N THR A 33 1.40 -11.80 -4.25
CA THR A 33 0.38 -12.25 -3.31
C THR A 33 0.93 -12.13 -1.90
N LEU A 34 0.23 -11.41 -1.03
CA LEU A 34 0.43 -11.50 0.42
C LEU A 34 -0.43 -12.64 0.96
N LYS A 35 0.19 -13.51 1.75
CA LYS A 35 -0.47 -14.53 2.55
C LYS A 35 -0.25 -14.19 4.02
N VAL A 36 -1.35 -14.14 4.77
CA VAL A 36 -1.33 -14.01 6.22
C VAL A 36 -1.55 -15.41 6.77
N THR A 37 -0.55 -15.97 7.45
CA THR A 37 -0.66 -17.28 8.07
C THR A 37 -0.91 -17.14 9.57
N THR A 38 -0.98 -18.26 10.29
CA THR A 38 -1.11 -18.26 11.75
C THR A 38 0.11 -17.72 12.49
N ASP A 39 1.27 -17.67 11.83
CA ASP A 39 2.58 -17.41 12.45
C ASP A 39 3.47 -16.42 11.68
N ALA A 40 3.12 -16.07 10.44
CA ALA A 40 3.96 -15.24 9.59
C ALA A 40 3.19 -14.46 8.50
N LEU A 41 3.83 -13.40 8.00
CA LEU A 41 3.48 -12.79 6.72
C LEU A 41 4.38 -13.36 5.62
N VAL A 42 3.76 -13.87 4.55
CA VAL A 42 4.49 -14.41 3.41
C VAL A 42 4.14 -13.65 2.13
N CYS A 43 5.16 -13.15 1.44
CA CYS A 43 4.98 -12.48 0.16
C CYS A 43 6.17 -12.80 -0.75
N GLY A 44 5.96 -13.52 -1.86
CA GLY A 44 7.07 -13.99 -2.70
C GLY A 44 8.13 -14.71 -1.85
N ASP A 45 9.38 -14.24 -1.93
CA ASP A 45 10.51 -14.78 -1.16
C ASP A 45 10.64 -14.20 0.26
N TRP A 46 9.73 -13.30 0.67
CA TRP A 46 9.72 -12.77 2.03
C TRP A 46 8.89 -13.67 2.94
N HIS A 47 9.50 -14.08 4.04
CA HIS A 47 8.88 -14.79 5.15
C HIS A 47 9.17 -13.99 6.42
N ILE A 48 8.15 -13.40 7.02
CA ILE A 48 8.27 -12.48 8.15
C ILE A 48 7.50 -13.10 9.33
N PRO A 49 8.18 -13.83 10.23
CA PRO A 49 7.57 -14.42 11.43
C PRO A 49 7.02 -13.33 12.35
N TYR A 50 5.88 -13.57 13.00
CA TYR A 50 5.31 -12.61 13.96
C TYR A 50 6.22 -12.38 15.17
N SER A 51 7.05 -13.37 15.54
CA SER A 51 8.07 -13.23 16.58
C SER A 51 9.12 -12.17 16.27
N ASP A 52 9.36 -11.89 14.99
CA ASP A 52 10.42 -10.98 14.55
C ASP A 52 9.88 -9.57 14.33
N ILE A 53 8.54 -9.39 14.41
CA ILE A 53 7.87 -8.11 14.25
C ILE A 53 8.03 -7.32 15.56
N SER A 54 8.76 -6.21 15.48
CA SER A 54 8.92 -5.29 16.61
C SER A 54 7.86 -4.18 16.61
N ASP A 55 7.34 -3.82 15.44
CA ASP A 55 6.34 -2.77 15.25
C ASP A 55 5.51 -3.08 14.01
N ALA A 56 4.19 -2.95 14.12
CA ALA A 56 3.29 -3.05 12.98
C ALA A 56 2.20 -1.99 13.08
N VAL A 57 2.01 -1.26 11.98
CA VAL A 57 1.02 -0.19 11.89
C VAL A 57 0.22 -0.36 10.60
N LEU A 58 -1.10 -0.46 10.75
CA LEU A 58 -2.04 -0.50 9.65
C LEU A 58 -2.60 0.91 9.40
N PHE A 59 -2.14 1.53 8.32
CA PHE A 59 -2.62 2.82 7.87
C PHE A 59 -3.88 2.67 7.01
N SER A 60 -4.96 3.32 7.42
CA SER A 60 -6.16 3.51 6.61
C SER A 60 -6.01 4.76 5.74
N LEU A 61 -5.95 4.55 4.43
CA LEU A 61 -5.86 5.61 3.43
C LEU A 61 -7.26 6.00 2.97
N ARG A 62 -7.71 7.19 3.35
CA ARG A 62 -8.95 7.76 2.79
C ARG A 62 -8.67 8.32 1.39
N GLY A 63 -8.80 7.48 0.38
CA GLY A 63 -8.88 7.91 -1.01
C GLY A 63 -10.23 8.58 -1.32
N ALA A 64 -10.29 9.30 -2.45
CA ALA A 64 -11.51 10.03 -2.86
C ALA A 64 -12.70 9.11 -3.22
N ILE A 65 -12.45 7.83 -3.57
CA ILE A 65 -13.49 6.90 -4.07
C ILE A 65 -13.49 5.56 -3.32
N PHE A 66 -12.32 5.02 -2.96
CA PHE A 66 -12.22 3.77 -2.19
C PHE A 66 -11.19 3.89 -1.06
N PRO A 67 -11.43 3.29 0.11
CA PRO A 67 -10.45 3.21 1.19
C PRO A 67 -9.34 2.23 0.81
N GLY A 68 -8.09 2.68 0.83
CA GLY A 68 -6.91 1.81 0.71
C GLY A 68 -6.36 1.48 2.09
N TYR A 69 -5.59 0.41 2.21
CA TYR A 69 -4.82 0.14 3.43
C TYR A 69 -3.35 0.00 3.10
N VAL A 70 -2.48 0.43 4.01
CA VAL A 70 -1.04 0.14 3.97
C VAL A 70 -0.64 -0.46 5.29
N LEU A 71 -0.14 -1.69 5.26
CA LEU A 71 0.44 -2.33 6.43
C LEU A 71 1.95 -2.09 6.42
N ARG A 72 2.46 -1.36 7.42
CA ARG A 72 3.88 -1.20 7.70
C ARG A 72 4.27 -2.20 8.78
N VAL A 73 5.33 -2.95 8.54
CA VAL A 73 5.87 -3.95 9.49
C VAL A 73 7.36 -3.72 9.60
N ARG A 74 7.85 -3.49 10.81
CA ARG A 74 9.28 -3.51 11.13
C ARG A 74 9.61 -4.88 11.69
N ALA A 75 10.52 -5.58 11.01
CA ALA A 75 11.05 -6.85 11.48
C ALA A 75 12.58 -6.84 11.37
N GLY A 76 13.25 -7.07 12.50
CA GLY A 76 14.70 -6.87 12.61
C GLY A 76 15.12 -5.45 12.18
N ASN A 77 16.05 -5.36 11.22
CA ASN A 77 16.55 -4.09 10.70
C ASN A 77 15.86 -3.64 9.38
N GLN A 78 14.74 -4.26 9.02
CA GLN A 78 14.04 -3.99 7.76
C GLN A 78 12.60 -3.52 8.02
N ILE A 79 12.17 -2.51 7.26
CA ILE A 79 10.78 -2.06 7.22
C ILE A 79 10.15 -2.54 5.92
N TYR A 80 9.08 -3.31 6.06
CA TYR A 80 8.23 -3.79 4.98
C TYR A 80 6.95 -2.97 4.92
N GLN A 81 6.52 -2.59 3.73
CA GLN A 81 5.24 -1.93 3.50
C GLN A 81 4.46 -2.71 2.45
N PHE A 82 3.19 -2.98 2.77
CA PHE A 82 2.26 -3.70 1.91
C PHE A 82 1.06 -2.81 1.61
N GLY A 83 0.85 -2.47 0.34
CA GLY A 83 -0.36 -1.82 -0.15
C GLY A 83 -1.44 -2.86 -0.37
N LEU A 84 -2.55 -2.72 0.35
CA LEU A 84 -3.57 -3.74 0.50
C LEU A 84 -4.87 -3.29 -0.14
N ASN A 85 -5.56 -4.25 -0.74
CA ASN A 85 -6.89 -4.02 -1.28
C ASN A 85 -7.91 -3.77 -0.15
N PRO A 86 -8.97 -2.98 -0.41
CA PRO A 86 -10.07 -2.82 0.54
C PRO A 86 -10.66 -4.19 0.89
N GLY A 87 -10.85 -4.47 2.18
CA GLY A 87 -11.43 -5.73 2.62
C GLY A 87 -11.86 -5.70 4.08
N LYS A 88 -12.83 -6.56 4.45
CA LYS A 88 -13.29 -6.72 5.84
C LYS A 88 -12.19 -7.26 6.74
N TYR A 89 -11.30 -8.10 6.19
CA TYR A 89 -10.18 -8.69 6.92
C TYR A 89 -9.32 -7.62 7.62
N TRP A 90 -8.93 -6.57 6.89
CA TRP A 90 -8.11 -5.48 7.42
C TRP A 90 -8.81 -4.59 8.45
N LYS A 91 -10.12 -4.74 8.63
CA LYS A 91 -10.89 -4.05 9.68
C LYS A 91 -11.01 -4.86 10.97
N GLY A 92 -10.83 -6.18 10.90
CA GLY A 92 -10.91 -7.08 12.05
C GLY A 92 -9.57 -7.21 12.76
N GLU A 93 -9.55 -7.94 13.87
CA GLU A 93 -8.32 -8.26 14.60
C GLU A 93 -7.34 -9.04 13.72
N LEU A 94 -6.07 -8.67 13.81
CA LEU A 94 -4.98 -9.33 13.09
C LEU A 94 -4.28 -10.31 14.04
N PRO A 95 -3.66 -11.39 13.53
CA PRO A 95 -3.02 -12.42 14.36
C PRO A 95 -1.69 -11.97 14.99
N PHE A 96 -1.37 -10.68 14.93
CA PHE A 96 -0.18 -10.06 15.50
C PHE A 96 -0.56 -8.67 16.03
N ASP A 97 0.21 -8.16 17.00
CA ASP A 97 -0.02 -6.83 17.55
C ASP A 97 0.18 -5.77 16.46
N CYS A 98 -0.82 -4.92 16.28
CA CYS A 98 -0.87 -4.01 15.15
C CYS A 98 -1.64 -2.75 15.51
N GLU A 99 -0.93 -1.64 15.54
CA GLU A 99 -1.52 -0.32 15.73
C GLU A 99 -2.31 0.10 14.49
N ARG A 100 -3.33 0.94 14.67
CA ARG A 100 -4.16 1.44 13.59
C ARG A 100 -4.06 2.95 13.53
N ASP A 101 -3.68 3.46 12.37
CA ASP A 101 -3.60 4.90 12.12
C ASP A 101 -4.37 5.28 10.85
N SER A 102 -4.81 6.53 10.77
CA SER A 102 -5.47 7.09 9.60
C SER A 102 -4.59 8.13 8.94
N ALA A 103 -4.05 7.79 7.77
CA ALA A 103 -3.23 8.71 6.99
C ALA A 103 -4.05 9.31 5.84
N ARG A 104 -3.97 10.65 5.67
CA ARG A 104 -4.49 11.33 4.48
C ARG A 104 -3.39 11.47 3.44
N ILE A 105 -3.45 10.68 2.37
CA ILE A 105 -2.61 10.90 1.20
C ILE A 105 -3.34 11.89 0.28
N GLY A 106 -2.99 13.18 0.38
CA GLY A 106 -3.34 14.18 -0.63
C GLY A 106 -2.70 13.91 -2.02
N TYR A 107 -2.98 14.78 -3.00
CA TYR A 107 -2.31 14.73 -4.31
C TYR A 107 -1.03 15.57 -4.30
N SER A 108 -0.07 15.21 -5.16
CA SER A 108 1.08 16.08 -5.46
C SER A 108 0.67 17.16 -6.45
N TRP A 109 1.08 18.42 -6.24
CA TRP A 109 0.79 19.52 -7.16
C TRP A 109 1.29 19.26 -8.58
N PHE A 110 2.45 18.63 -8.70
CA PHE A 110 2.99 18.19 -10.00
C PHE A 110 2.01 17.27 -10.75
N SER A 111 1.45 16.30 -10.03
CA SER A 111 0.48 15.36 -10.59
C SER A 111 -0.83 16.03 -11.00
N ILE A 112 -1.23 17.09 -10.31
CA ILE A 112 -2.40 17.90 -10.70
C ILE A 112 -2.08 18.70 -11.96
N ALA A 113 -0.93 19.38 -12.02
CA ALA A 113 -0.52 20.18 -13.17
C ALA A 113 -0.46 19.35 -14.47
N VAL A 114 0.15 18.16 -14.42
CA VAL A 114 0.20 17.24 -15.57
C VAL A 114 -1.20 16.84 -16.04
N ARG A 115 -2.13 16.52 -15.13
CA ARG A 115 -3.50 16.16 -15.49
C ARG A 115 -4.24 17.32 -16.15
N VAL A 116 -4.09 18.54 -15.64
CA VAL A 116 -4.70 19.74 -16.23
C VAL A 116 -4.18 19.95 -17.65
N LEU A 117 -2.86 19.90 -17.85
CA LEU A 117 -2.25 20.02 -19.19
C LEU A 117 -2.78 18.95 -20.17
N LEU A 118 -2.90 17.71 -19.70
CA LEU A 118 -3.36 16.58 -20.52
C LEU A 118 -4.83 16.76 -20.92
N VAL A 119 -5.69 17.17 -20.00
CA VAL A 119 -7.11 17.49 -20.27
C VAL A 119 -7.24 18.66 -21.23
N SER A 120 -6.48 19.74 -21.02
CA SER A 120 -6.46 20.89 -21.93
C SER A 120 -5.99 20.52 -23.33
N TYR A 121 -4.97 19.67 -23.45
CA TYR A 121 -4.48 19.20 -24.74
C TYR A 121 -5.50 18.32 -25.48
N ILE A 122 -6.17 17.40 -24.77
CA ILE A 122 -7.25 16.58 -25.36
C ILE A 122 -8.39 17.48 -25.85
N ALA A 123 -8.82 18.45 -25.03
CA ALA A 123 -9.87 19.39 -25.42
C ALA A 123 -9.49 20.19 -26.67
N TYR A 124 -8.24 20.66 -26.75
CA TYR A 124 -7.71 21.34 -27.93
C TYR A 124 -7.73 20.45 -29.18
N ARG A 125 -7.29 19.20 -29.06
CA ARG A 125 -7.28 18.24 -30.18
C ARG A 125 -8.69 17.91 -30.68
N VAL A 126 -9.65 17.77 -29.78
CA VAL A 126 -11.06 17.55 -30.14
C VAL A 126 -11.63 18.78 -30.85
N TRP A 127 -11.32 19.98 -30.35
CA TRP A 127 -11.72 21.23 -31.00
C TRP A 127 -11.20 21.33 -32.44
N GLN A 128 -9.90 21.03 -32.66
CA GLN A 128 -9.29 21.01 -33.99
C GLN A 128 -9.86 19.94 -34.93
N TRP A 129 -10.43 18.86 -34.40
CA TRP A 129 -11.04 17.82 -35.23
C TRP A 129 -12.47 18.18 -35.64
N LEU A 130 -13.15 18.96 -34.81
CA LEU A 130 -14.53 19.42 -35.05
C LEU A 130 -14.61 20.71 -35.89
N THR A 131 -13.51 21.45 -36.01
CA THR A 131 -13.40 22.71 -36.77
C THR A 131 -12.55 22.50 -38.02
#